data_AF-A0A7J7KCG6-F1
#
_entry.id   AF-A0A7J7KCG6-F1
#
_cell.length_a   1.000
_cell.length_b   1.000
_cell.length_c   1.000
_cell.angle_alpha   90.00
_cell.angle_beta   90.00
_cell.angle_gamma   90.00
#
_symmetry.space_group_name_H-M   'P 1'
#
loop_
_entity.id
_entity.type
_entity.pdbx_description
1 polymer ?
#
loop_
_entity_poly.entity_id
_entity_poly.type
_entity_poly.pdbx_seq_one_letter_code
_entity_poly.pdbx_strand_id
1 'polypeptide(L)'
;MEFSSQAGVYVIDTQTLPVHKKKVRPLSKQGEYESRNLWRHVTNALRLNDISTATEHKSLLEGKQREEEKHRKDKGLPFPTKYFQRSGEISSWVYKGQSSSSKAN
;
A
#
# COMPACT_ATOMS: atom_id res chain seq x y z
N MET A 1 -12.12 -10.98 47.85
CA MET A 1 -11.18 -9.95 47.37
C MET A 1 -11.75 -9.41 46.06
N GLU A 2 -12.36 -8.23 46.12
CA GLU A 2 -12.96 -7.58 44.96
C GLU A 2 -11.85 -6.94 44.11
N PHE A 3 -11.74 -7.37 42.85
CA PHE A 3 -10.91 -6.67 41.87
C PHE A 3 -11.68 -5.42 41.42
N SER A 4 -11.44 -4.31 42.11
CA SER A 4 -11.87 -2.99 41.64
C SER A 4 -11.02 -2.62 40.43
N SER A 5 -11.55 -2.85 39.22
CA SER A 5 -10.96 -2.30 38.01
C SER A 5 -11.26 -0.80 37.97
N GLN A 6 -10.35 0.02 38.49
CA GLN A 6 -10.34 1.43 38.08
C GLN A 6 -9.99 1.46 36.59
N ALA A 7 -10.98 1.76 35.75
CA ALA A 7 -10.80 1.99 34.33
C ALA A 7 -9.97 3.27 34.14
N GLY A 8 -8.64 3.15 34.28
CA GLY A 8 -7.71 4.22 33.99
C GLY A 8 -7.68 4.50 32.49
N VAL A 9 -7.77 5.77 32.11
CA VAL A 9 -7.56 6.20 30.73
C VAL A 9 -6.06 6.07 30.44
N TYR A 10 -5.68 5.10 29.61
CA TYR A 10 -4.31 4.96 29.13
C TYR A 10 -4.04 5.98 28.02
N VAL A 11 -3.33 7.06 28.36
CA VAL A 11 -2.83 8.04 27.40
C VAL A 11 -1.38 7.73 27.08
N ILE A 12 -1.05 7.57 25.80
CA ILE A 12 0.31 7.34 25.33
C ILE A 12 0.85 8.63 24.74
N ASP A 13 1.99 9.12 25.24
CA ASP A 13 2.68 10.26 24.65
C ASP A 13 3.50 9.82 23.43
N THR A 14 2.97 10.13 22.24
CA THR A 14 3.62 9.81 20.96
C THR A 14 4.98 10.47 20.74
N GLN A 15 5.31 11.54 21.47
CA GLN A 15 6.62 12.21 21.36
C GLN A 15 7.74 11.41 22.03
N THR A 16 7.40 10.55 22.98
CA THR A 16 8.34 9.74 23.74
C THR A 16 8.66 8.39 23.09
N LEU A 17 7.88 8.01 22.07
CA LEU A 17 8.01 6.71 21.42
C LEU A 17 9.12 6.72 20.36
N PRO A 18 9.99 5.69 20.33
CA PRO A 18 10.98 5.56 19.27
C PRO A 18 10.32 5.27 17.91
N VAL A 19 10.73 5.99 16.87
CA VAL A 19 10.25 5.77 15.50
C VAL A 19 11.02 4.63 14.83
N HIS A 20 10.35 3.51 14.59
CA HIS A 20 10.92 2.36 13.88
C HIS A 20 10.61 2.40 12.38
N LYS A 21 11.62 2.70 11.56
CA LYS A 21 11.47 2.77 10.10
C LYS A 21 11.35 1.36 9.48
N LYS A 22 10.46 1.22 8.49
CA LYS A 22 10.35 -0.01 7.69
C LYS A 22 11.61 -0.24 6.86
N LYS A 23 12.15 -1.48 6.89
CA LYS A 23 13.20 -1.92 5.97
C LYS A 23 12.57 -2.26 4.62
N VAL A 24 13.12 -1.69 3.55
CA VAL A 24 12.61 -1.89 2.18
C VAL A 24 13.77 -2.28 1.29
N ARG A 25 13.54 -3.21 0.37
CA ARG A 25 14.54 -3.69 -0.58
C ARG A 25 15.07 -2.55 -1.48
N PRO A 26 16.32 -2.64 -1.99
CA PRO A 26 16.86 -1.66 -2.92
C PRO A 26 16.02 -1.51 -4.19
N LEU A 27 16.02 -0.32 -4.80
CA LEU A 27 15.24 -0.02 -6.01
C LEU A 27 15.55 -0.96 -7.18
N SER A 28 16.80 -1.38 -7.34
CA SER A 28 17.23 -2.34 -8.38
C SER A 28 16.57 -3.71 -8.25
N LYS A 29 16.05 -4.05 -7.07
CA LYS A 29 15.32 -5.29 -6.84
C LYS A 29 13.81 -5.08 -6.96
N GLN A 30 13.29 -3.87 -6.77
CA GLN A 30 11.85 -3.60 -6.77
C GLN A 30 11.21 -3.78 -8.15
N GLY A 31 9.98 -4.30 -8.19
CA GLY A 31 9.18 -4.34 -9.40
C GLY A 31 8.76 -2.93 -9.87
N GLU A 32 8.32 -2.81 -11.12
CA GLU A 32 7.91 -1.54 -11.73
C GLU A 32 6.80 -0.84 -10.92
N TYR A 33 5.78 -1.59 -10.49
CA TYR A 33 4.62 -1.08 -9.77
C TYR A 33 4.79 -1.08 -8.23
N GLU A 34 6.00 -1.33 -7.70
CA GLU A 34 6.27 -1.11 -6.28
C GLU A 34 6.42 0.38 -5.99
N SER A 35 5.78 0.88 -4.92
CA SER A 35 5.57 2.33 -4.73
C SER A 35 6.84 3.18 -4.80
N ARG A 36 7.97 2.74 -4.21
CA ARG A 36 9.21 3.55 -4.26
C ARG A 36 9.83 3.58 -5.65
N ASN A 37 9.69 2.51 -6.44
CA ASN A 37 10.17 2.47 -7.82
C ASN A 37 9.25 3.28 -8.73
N LEU A 38 7.94 3.04 -8.63
CA LEU A 38 6.92 3.71 -9.42
C LEU A 38 6.97 5.24 -9.27
N TRP A 39 7.15 5.73 -8.04
CA TRP A 39 7.18 7.17 -7.72
C TRP A 39 8.59 7.75 -7.64
N ARG A 40 9.63 7.01 -8.06
CA ARG A 40 11.04 7.41 -7.89
C ARG A 40 11.34 8.78 -8.48
N HIS A 41 10.88 9.05 -9.70
CA HIS A 41 11.18 10.31 -10.40
C HIS A 41 10.48 11.51 -9.76
N VAL A 42 9.20 11.35 -9.41
CA VAL A 42 8.43 12.39 -8.69
C VAL A 42 9.07 12.70 -7.35
N THR A 43 9.37 11.68 -6.55
CA THR A 43 9.94 11.86 -5.21
C THR A 43 11.37 12.44 -5.24
N ASN A 44 12.17 12.09 -6.24
CA ASN A 44 13.48 12.69 -6.45
C ASN A 44 13.38 14.18 -6.81
N ALA A 45 12.49 14.55 -7.72
CA ALA A 45 12.27 15.94 -8.11
C ALA A 45 11.75 16.79 -6.93
N LEU A 46 10.79 16.26 -6.16
CA LEU A 46 10.32 16.91 -4.93
C LEU A 46 11.45 17.12 -3.91
N ARG A 47 12.36 16.16 -3.76
CA ARG A 47 13.51 16.27 -2.87
C ARG A 47 14.50 17.38 -3.31
N LEU A 48 14.54 17.68 -4.60
CA LEU A 48 15.32 18.77 -5.18
C LEU A 48 14.52 20.10 -5.24
N ASN A 49 13.30 20.13 -4.72
CA ASN A 49 12.35 21.23 -4.85
C ASN A 49 12.01 21.62 -6.30
N ASP A 50 12.19 20.70 -7.24
CA ASP A 50 11.80 20.89 -8.65
C ASP A 50 10.35 20.46 -8.86
N ILE A 51 9.44 21.40 -8.65
CA ILE A 51 7.99 21.18 -8.77
C ILE A 51 7.56 20.95 -10.22
N SER A 52 8.25 21.57 -11.18
CA SER A 52 7.93 21.43 -12.60
C SER A 52 8.15 19.99 -13.05
N THR A 53 9.34 19.46 -12.82
CA THR A 53 9.70 18.08 -13.15
C THR A 53 8.87 17.07 -12.36
N ALA A 54 8.57 17.34 -11.09
CA ALA A 54 7.68 16.48 -10.29
C ALA A 54 6.27 16.38 -10.90
N THR A 55 5.73 17.51 -11.36
CA THR A 55 4.40 17.60 -11.97
C THR A 55 4.34 16.89 -13.31
N GLU A 56 5.39 17.04 -14.13
CA GLU A 56 5.51 16.34 -15.42
C GLU A 56 5.50 14.82 -15.20
N HIS A 57 6.40 14.31 -14.35
CA HIS A 57 6.47 12.87 -14.06
C HIS A 57 5.19 12.32 -13.43
N LYS A 58 4.53 13.09 -12.55
CA LYS A 58 3.23 12.71 -11.98
C LYS A 58 2.16 12.62 -13.08
N SER A 59 2.09 13.61 -13.95
CA SER A 59 1.10 13.68 -15.03
C SER A 59 1.26 12.52 -16.01
N LEU A 60 2.50 12.18 -16.38
CA LEU A 60 2.80 11.03 -17.24
C LEU A 60 2.36 9.71 -16.58
N LEU A 61 2.69 9.51 -15.30
CA LEU A 61 2.32 8.30 -14.56
C LEU A 61 0.81 8.14 -14.44
N GLU A 62 0.10 9.19 -14.04
CA GLU A 62 -1.37 9.18 -13.89
C GLU A 62 -2.08 9.08 -15.24
N GLY A 63 -1.51 9.66 -16.31
CA GLY A 63 -1.97 9.52 -17.68
C GLY A 63 -1.97 8.06 -18.13
N LYS A 64 -0.84 7.37 -17.98
CA LYS A 64 -0.70 5.93 -18.28
C LYS A 64 -1.74 5.09 -17.53
N GLN A 65 -1.91 5.31 -16.22
CA GLN A 65 -2.89 4.58 -15.42
C GLN A 65 -4.34 4.86 -15.85
N ARG A 66 -4.65 6.10 -16.27
CA ARG A 66 -5.99 6.47 -16.78
C ARG A 66 -6.31 5.76 -18.09
N GLU A 67 -5.34 5.63 -18.99
CA GLU A 67 -5.48 4.89 -20.25
C GLU A 67 -5.65 3.39 -20.01
N GLU A 68 -4.84 2.79 -19.13
CA GLU A 68 -4.96 1.39 -18.73
C GLU A 68 -6.35 1.09 -18.13
N GLU A 69 -6.84 1.98 -17.26
CA GLU A 69 -8.17 1.86 -16.64
C GLU A 69 -9.29 2.03 -17.66
N LYS A 70 -9.17 2.97 -18.61
CA LYS A 70 -10.14 3.14 -19.71
C LYS A 70 -10.20 1.86 -20.54
N HIS A 71 -9.05 1.34 -20.97
CA HIS A 71 -8.96 0.10 -21.73
C HIS A 71 -9.59 -1.08 -20.99
N ARG A 72 -9.38 -1.16 -19.68
CA ARG A 72 -9.95 -2.20 -18.82
C ARG A 72 -11.48 -2.10 -18.75
N LYS A 73 -12.02 -0.89 -18.56
CA LYS A 73 -13.47 -0.64 -18.55
C LYS A 73 -14.11 -0.97 -19.89
N ASP A 74 -13.52 -0.53 -20.98
CA ASP A 74 -14.02 -0.76 -22.35
C ASP A 74 -14.09 -2.25 -22.68
N LYS A 75 -13.17 -3.06 -22.11
CA LYS A 75 -13.15 -4.53 -22.26
C LYS A 75 -13.91 -5.29 -21.18
N GLY A 76 -14.52 -4.61 -20.21
CA GLY A 76 -15.21 -5.25 -19.07
C GLY A 76 -14.30 -6.13 -18.19
N LEU A 77 -12.99 -5.88 -18.19
CA LEU A 77 -12.02 -6.69 -17.44
C LEU A 77 -11.99 -6.28 -15.95
N PRO A 78 -11.87 -7.21 -14.99
CA PRO A 78 -11.68 -6.87 -13.58
C PRO A 78 -10.28 -6.28 -13.32
N PHE A 79 -10.13 -5.49 -12.25
CA PHE A 79 -8.81 -4.98 -11.84
C PHE A 79 -7.90 -6.13 -11.37
N PRO A 80 -6.65 -6.23 -11.86
CA PRO A 80 -5.78 -7.37 -11.59
C PRO A 80 -5.15 -7.28 -10.18
N THR A 81 -5.85 -7.79 -9.17
CA THR A 81 -5.31 -7.82 -7.80
C THR A 81 -4.29 -8.95 -7.62
N LYS A 82 -3.03 -8.58 -7.36
CA LYS A 82 -1.93 -9.56 -7.20
C LYS A 82 -2.02 -10.38 -5.92
N TYR A 83 -2.25 -9.72 -4.78
CA TYR A 83 -2.11 -10.34 -3.45
C TYR A 83 -3.43 -10.60 -2.73
N PHE A 84 -4.51 -9.91 -3.10
CA PHE A 84 -5.78 -9.99 -2.41
C PHE A 84 -6.91 -10.41 -3.36
N GLN A 85 -7.91 -11.10 -2.85
CA GLN A 85 -9.14 -11.43 -3.55
C GLN A 85 -10.34 -10.96 -2.73
N ARG A 86 -11.40 -10.55 -3.42
CA ARG A 86 -12.65 -10.11 -2.78
C ARG A 86 -13.43 -11.34 -2.33
N SER A 87 -13.81 -11.40 -1.05
CA SER A 87 -14.73 -12.43 -0.55
C SER A 87 -16.16 -12.11 -1.02
N GLY A 88 -16.94 -13.13 -1.36
CA GLY A 88 -18.31 -12.98 -1.88
C GLY A 88 -19.35 -12.64 -0.82
N GLU A 89 -19.10 -12.98 0.45
CA GLU A 89 -20.11 -12.91 1.52
C GLU A 89 -20.01 -11.65 2.38
N ILE A 90 -18.84 -11.03 2.42
CA ILE A 90 -18.54 -9.80 3.15
C ILE A 90 -17.71 -8.97 2.18
N SER A 91 -17.86 -7.65 2.15
CA SER A 91 -17.00 -6.70 1.43
C SER A 91 -15.53 -6.68 1.92
N SER A 92 -15.00 -7.84 2.30
CA SER A 92 -13.69 -8.10 2.85
C SER A 92 -12.73 -8.57 1.75
N TRP A 93 -11.45 -8.26 1.95
CA TRP A 93 -10.36 -8.67 1.09
C TRP A 93 -9.53 -9.73 1.82
N VAL A 94 -9.36 -10.89 1.19
CA VAL A 94 -8.58 -12.01 1.74
C VAL A 94 -7.23 -12.07 1.03
N TYR A 95 -6.15 -12.20 1.80
CA TYR A 95 -4.81 -12.38 1.25
C TYR A 95 -4.67 -13.79 0.66
N LYS A 96 -4.22 -13.88 -0.59
CA LYS A 96 -4.11 -15.14 -1.34
C LYS A 96 -3.04 -16.09 -0.79
N GLY A 97 -2.07 -15.59 -0.01
CA GLY A 97 -0.95 -16.39 0.49
C GLY A 97 -1.22 -17.13 1.80
N GLN A 98 -2.46 -17.11 2.31
CA GLN A 98 -2.89 -18.04 3.36
C GLN A 98 -3.68 -19.16 2.70
N SER A 99 -3.01 -20.19 2.17
CA SER A 99 -3.64 -21.49 2.15
C SER A 99 -3.85 -21.89 3.60
N SER A 100 -5.09 -22.09 4.01
CA SER A 100 -5.41 -22.81 5.23
C SER A 100 -4.47 -24.01 5.34
N SER A 101 -3.63 -24.02 6.37
CA SER A 101 -3.05 -25.26 6.86
C SER A 101 -4.21 -26.13 7.35
N SER A 102 -4.86 -26.83 6.41
CA SER A 102 -5.80 -27.89 6.70
C SER A 102 -5.02 -29.01 7.36
N LYS A 103 -5.49 -29.37 8.55
CA LYS A 103 -5.07 -30.51 9.38
C LYS A 103 -4.63 -31.70 8.54
N ALA A 104 -3.48 -32.27 8.89
CA ALA A 104 -3.11 -33.63 8.51
C ALA A 104 -2.48 -34.34 9.72
N ASN A 105 -3.26 -35.29 10.24
CA ASN A 105 -3.00 -36.40 11.18
C ASN A 105 -2.34 -36.10 12.55
#